data_AF-A0A836PYJ2-F1
#
_entry.id   AF-A0A836PYJ2-F1
#
_cell.length_a   1.000
_cell.length_b   1.000
_cell.length_c   1.000
_cell.angle_alpha   90.00
_cell.angle_beta   90.00
_cell.angle_gamma   90.00
#
_symmetry.space_group_name_H-M   'P 1'
#
loop_
_entity.id
_entity.type
_entity.pdbx_description
1 polymer ?
#
loop_
_entity_poly.entity_id
_entity_poly.type
_entity_poly.pdbx_seq_one_letter_code
_entity_poly.pdbx_strand_id
1 'polypeptide(L)'
;MGGSGTTTLYRPVGAKELELIAESKYLAFPPRLYFQPIFYPVMNEEYATQIARDWNTKDEASGYVGYVTRFEVGTEYLSKFEVQVVGAAEVRQEYWIPAEDLDEFNKNIVGKIEVISTYVGEKAKQ
;
A
#
# COMPACT_ATOMS: atom_id res chain seq x y z
N MET A 1 31.21 2.61 2.06
CA MET A 1 30.08 3.27 1.37
C MET A 1 29.06 2.18 1.09
N GLY A 2 27.87 2.28 1.65
CA GLY A 2 26.87 1.22 1.54
C GLY A 2 25.68 1.53 2.44
N GLY A 3 25.15 2.75 2.31
CA GLY A 3 23.81 3.01 2.82
C GLY A 3 22.87 2.39 1.81
N SER A 4 22.38 1.18 2.08
CA SER A 4 21.24 0.62 1.36
C SER A 4 20.08 1.58 1.59
N GLY A 5 19.87 2.50 0.64
CA GLY A 5 18.79 3.47 0.72
C GLY A 5 17.46 2.75 0.77
N THR A 6 16.56 3.22 1.62
CA THR A 6 15.16 2.83 1.61
C THR A 6 14.32 3.97 1.07
N THR A 7 13.26 3.62 0.35
CA THR A 7 12.21 4.55 -0.04
C THR A 7 10.98 4.23 0.79
N THR A 8 10.46 5.26 1.48
CA THR A 8 9.20 5.15 2.21
C THR A 8 8.04 5.20 1.25
N LEU A 9 7.17 4.20 1.34
CA LEU A 9 5.95 4.10 0.56
C LEU A 9 4.74 3.93 1.47
N TYR A 10 3.59 4.25 0.92
CA TYR A 10 2.32 4.18 1.60
C TYR A 10 1.34 3.35 0.79
N ARG A 11 0.43 2.66 1.48
CA ARG A 11 -0.66 1.95 0.82
C ARG A 11 -1.94 2.03 1.65
N PRO A 12 -3.06 2.48 1.06
CA PRO A 12 -4.38 2.33 1.67
C PRO A 12 -4.83 0.86 1.58
N VAL A 13 -5.25 0.29 2.69
CA VAL A 13 -5.76 -1.09 2.78
C VAL A 13 -7.12 -1.14 3.46
N GLY A 14 -7.92 -2.15 3.16
CA GLY A 14 -9.20 -2.42 3.84
C GLY A 14 -9.02 -3.29 5.09
N ALA A 15 -10.10 -3.53 5.83
CA ALA A 15 -10.06 -4.35 7.05
C ALA A 15 -9.57 -5.79 6.77
N LYS A 16 -10.18 -6.46 5.79
CA LYS A 16 -9.83 -7.84 5.41
C LYS A 16 -8.37 -7.96 4.96
N GLU A 17 -7.87 -6.95 4.27
CA GLU A 17 -6.50 -6.96 3.78
C GLU A 17 -5.50 -6.69 4.91
N LEU A 18 -5.85 -5.83 5.86
CA LEU A 18 -5.06 -5.62 7.08
C LEU A 18 -4.98 -6.88 7.94
N GLU A 19 -6.06 -7.66 8.05
CA GLU A 19 -6.04 -8.95 8.77
C GLU A 19 -5.01 -9.91 8.15
N LEU A 20 -4.98 -10.04 6.83
CA LEU A 20 -3.99 -10.88 6.13
C LEU A 20 -2.55 -10.37 6.33
N ILE A 21 -2.34 -9.05 6.40
CA ILE A 21 -1.04 -8.45 6.72
C ILE A 21 -0.67 -8.76 8.18
N ALA A 22 -1.63 -8.74 9.10
CA ALA A 22 -1.39 -9.08 10.50
C ALA A 22 -1.03 -10.58 10.66
N GLU A 23 -1.64 -11.47 9.87
CA GLU A 23 -1.27 -12.89 9.81
C GLU A 23 0.17 -13.09 9.33
N SER A 24 0.65 -12.24 8.42
CA SER A 24 2.07 -12.20 8.01
C SER A 24 3.00 -11.52 9.02
N LYS A 25 2.49 -11.14 10.20
CA LYS A 25 3.18 -10.36 11.24
C LYS A 25 3.65 -8.99 10.75
N TYR A 26 2.91 -8.39 9.82
CA TYR A 26 3.22 -7.12 9.19
C TYR A 26 4.52 -7.14 8.38
N LEU A 27 4.85 -8.30 7.81
CA LEU A 27 6.07 -8.45 6.99
C LEU A 27 5.78 -8.51 5.50
N ALA A 28 4.54 -8.79 5.10
CA ALA A 28 4.18 -8.98 3.71
C ALA A 28 2.73 -8.58 3.42
N PHE A 29 2.51 -8.05 2.22
CA PHE A 29 1.18 -7.88 1.65
C PHE A 29 0.65 -9.20 1.08
N PRO A 30 -0.67 -9.48 1.20
CA PRO A 30 -1.24 -10.70 0.65
C PRO A 30 -1.17 -10.71 -0.88
N PRO A 31 -1.13 -11.90 -1.50
CA PRO A 31 -1.15 -12.03 -2.95
C PRO A 31 -2.40 -11.39 -3.54
N ARG A 32 -2.22 -10.66 -4.66
CA ARG A 32 -3.33 -10.07 -5.40
C ARG A 32 -4.16 -11.16 -6.08
N LEU A 33 -5.43 -10.86 -6.31
CA LEU A 33 -6.32 -11.75 -7.07
C LEU A 33 -5.90 -11.77 -8.55
N TYR A 34 -6.13 -12.90 -9.23
CA TYR A 34 -5.70 -13.11 -10.63
C TYR A 34 -6.18 -12.01 -11.61
N PHE A 35 -7.29 -11.33 -11.31
CA PHE A 35 -7.80 -10.23 -12.12
C PHE A 35 -7.19 -8.86 -11.79
N GLN A 36 -6.38 -8.75 -10.74
CA GLN A 36 -5.66 -7.52 -10.35
C GLN A 36 -4.19 -7.66 -10.80
N PRO A 37 -3.83 -7.18 -11.99
CA PRO A 37 -2.52 -7.45 -12.59
C PRO A 37 -1.38 -6.67 -11.92
N ILE A 38 -1.69 -5.59 -11.18
CA ILE A 38 -0.69 -4.69 -10.61
C ILE A 38 -0.94 -4.41 -9.12
N PHE A 39 0.15 -4.30 -8.38
CA PHE A 39 0.26 -3.81 -7.02
C PHE A 39 0.80 -2.37 -7.07
N TYR A 40 0.05 -1.42 -6.52
CA TYR A 40 0.36 0.01 -6.64
C TYR A 40 0.50 0.70 -5.28
N PRO A 41 1.71 0.75 -4.71
CA PRO A 41 2.00 1.58 -3.55
C PRO A 41 2.22 3.03 -3.98
N VAL A 42 1.80 3.98 -3.15
CA VAL A 42 1.92 5.41 -3.42
C VAL A 42 3.08 6.02 -2.64
N MET A 43 3.67 7.08 -3.17
CA MET A 43 4.81 7.77 -2.54
C MET A 43 4.37 8.86 -1.54
N ASN A 44 3.08 9.20 -1.52
CA ASN A 44 2.56 10.31 -0.73
C ASN A 44 1.51 9.83 0.31
N GLU A 45 1.77 10.16 1.58
CA GLU A 45 0.88 9.84 2.71
C GLU A 45 -0.49 10.50 2.60
N GLU A 46 -0.55 11.77 2.22
CA GLU A 46 -1.80 12.52 2.08
C GLU A 46 -2.68 11.91 0.98
N TYR A 47 -2.05 11.40 -0.08
CA TYR A 47 -2.76 10.70 -1.14
C TYR A 47 -3.31 9.35 -0.66
N ALA A 48 -2.49 8.55 0.03
CA ALA A 48 -2.95 7.29 0.64
C ALA A 48 -4.11 7.54 1.63
N THR A 49 -4.02 8.61 2.41
CA THR A 49 -5.04 9.06 3.35
C THR A 49 -6.34 9.43 2.65
N GLN A 50 -6.28 10.19 1.56
CA GLN A 50 -7.47 10.53 0.77
C GLN A 50 -8.17 9.27 0.24
N ILE A 51 -7.42 8.30 -0.28
CA ILE A 51 -8.01 7.04 -0.76
C ILE A 51 -8.63 6.26 0.41
N ALA A 52 -7.91 6.07 1.50
CA ALA A 52 -8.41 5.35 2.67
C ALA A 52 -9.68 5.98 3.25
N ARG A 53 -9.70 7.32 3.36
CA ARG A 53 -10.83 8.06 3.93
C ARG A 53 -12.00 8.18 2.98
N ASP A 54 -11.79 8.55 1.72
CA ASP A 54 -12.87 8.97 0.83
C ASP A 54 -13.41 7.83 -0.05
N TRP A 55 -12.59 6.79 -0.28
CA TRP A 55 -12.92 5.62 -1.08
C TRP A 55 -13.13 4.37 -0.21
N ASN A 56 -12.15 3.91 0.57
CA ASN A 56 -12.26 2.65 1.32
C ASN A 56 -13.39 2.66 2.36
N THR A 57 -13.69 3.82 2.96
CA THR A 57 -14.81 3.95 3.91
C THR A 57 -16.19 3.77 3.27
N LYS A 58 -16.28 3.89 1.94
CA LYS A 58 -17.52 3.74 1.16
C LYS A 58 -17.56 2.43 0.38
N ASP A 59 -16.45 1.72 0.33
CA ASP A 59 -16.28 0.47 -0.41
C ASP A 59 -16.61 -0.73 0.48
N GLU A 60 -17.51 -1.59 -0.01
CA GLU A 60 -17.92 -2.79 0.73
C GLU A 60 -16.80 -3.84 0.79
N ALA A 61 -15.98 -3.95 -0.26
CA ALA A 61 -14.87 -4.91 -0.30
C ALA A 61 -13.79 -4.57 0.74
N SER A 62 -13.65 -3.29 1.08
CA SER A 62 -12.79 -2.78 2.15
C SER A 62 -13.40 -2.91 3.55
N GLY A 63 -14.68 -3.33 3.65
CA GLY A 63 -15.43 -3.42 4.89
C GLY A 63 -15.87 -2.06 5.42
N TYR A 64 -15.99 -1.05 4.55
CA TYR A 64 -16.27 0.34 4.93
C TYR A 64 -15.22 0.94 5.89
N VAL A 65 -14.01 0.41 5.89
CA VAL A 65 -12.88 0.90 6.71
C VAL A 65 -11.64 1.03 5.83
N GLY A 66 -10.92 2.14 5.99
CA GLY A 66 -9.65 2.38 5.33
C GLY A 66 -8.52 2.55 6.35
N TYR A 67 -7.42 1.84 6.14
CA TYR A 67 -6.20 1.97 6.92
C TYR A 67 -5.10 2.50 6.01
N VAL A 68 -4.28 3.42 6.51
CA VAL A 68 -3.09 3.88 5.82
C VAL A 68 -1.91 3.14 6.40
N THR A 69 -1.22 2.38 5.56
CA THR A 69 0.01 1.69 5.93
C THR A 69 1.22 2.45 5.39
N ARG A 70 2.31 2.44 6.16
CA ARG A 70 3.64 2.95 5.82
C ARG A 70 4.64 1.82 5.91
N PHE A 71 5.54 1.73 4.95
CA PHE A 71 6.59 0.72 4.94
C PHE A 71 7.78 1.22 4.12
N GLU A 72 8.95 0.65 4.38
CA GLU A 72 10.19 0.97 3.69
C GLU A 72 10.54 -0.16 2.73
N VAL A 73 11.02 0.20 1.53
CA VAL A 73 11.48 -0.78 0.53
C VAL A 73 12.86 -0.36 0.05
N GLY A 74 13.74 -1.32 -0.23
CA GLY A 74 15.06 -1.03 -0.79
C GLY A 74 14.97 -0.19 -2.08
N THR A 75 15.61 0.97 -2.10
CA THR A 75 15.58 1.90 -3.26
C THR A 75 16.16 1.25 -4.52
N GLU A 76 17.17 0.38 -4.38
CA GLU A 76 17.75 -0.39 -5.50
C GLU A 76 16.77 -1.38 -6.12
N TYR A 77 15.83 -1.92 -5.32
CA TYR A 77 14.77 -2.77 -5.86
C TYR A 77 13.74 -1.92 -6.59
N LEU A 78 13.33 -0.80 -6.00
CA LEU A 78 12.36 0.12 -6.59
C LEU A 78 12.84 0.78 -7.89
N SER A 79 14.15 0.94 -8.08
CA SER A 79 14.70 1.51 -9.33
C SER A 79 14.43 0.66 -10.57
N LYS A 80 13.93 -0.59 -10.41
CA LYS A 80 13.45 -1.44 -11.50
C LYS A 80 12.08 -1.00 -12.04
N PHE A 81 11.31 -0.26 -11.24
CA PHE A 81 9.95 0.16 -11.56
C PHE A 81 9.91 1.65 -11.82
N GLU A 82 9.13 2.05 -12.83
CA GLU A 82 8.94 3.45 -13.15
C GLU A 82 7.83 4.06 -12.28
N VAL A 83 8.09 5.26 -11.76
CA VAL A 83 7.07 6.03 -11.02
C VAL A 83 6.04 6.55 -12.01
N GLN A 84 4.80 6.14 -11.82
CA GLN A 84 3.65 6.60 -12.58
C GLN A 84 3.00 7.79 -11.88
N VAL A 85 2.67 8.82 -12.65
CA VAL A 85 1.97 10.02 -12.17
C VAL A 85 0.55 9.99 -12.70
N VAL A 86 -0.43 9.80 -11.82
CA VAL A 86 -1.83 9.64 -12.23
C VAL A 86 -2.66 10.89 -11.92
N GLY A 87 -3.16 11.55 -12.97
CA GLY A 87 -4.06 12.70 -12.84
C GLY A 87 -3.35 14.06 -12.77
N ALA A 88 -3.93 15.02 -12.05
CA ALA A 88 -3.65 16.44 -12.24
C ALA A 88 -2.51 17.04 -11.37
N ALA A 89 -1.67 16.25 -10.70
CA ALA A 89 -0.56 16.82 -9.92
C ALA A 89 0.56 15.82 -9.64
N GLU A 90 1.77 16.36 -9.46
CA GLU A 90 2.99 15.74 -8.90
C GLU A 90 2.77 15.00 -7.56
N VAL A 91 1.59 15.13 -6.95
CA VAL A 91 1.19 14.55 -5.66
C VAL A 91 0.79 13.06 -5.79
N ARG A 92 0.34 12.60 -6.97
CA ARG A 92 -0.17 11.23 -7.19
C ARG A 92 0.86 10.34 -7.86
N GLN A 93 1.98 10.15 -7.16
CA GLN A 93 3.05 9.26 -7.58
C GLN A 93 2.82 7.86 -7.02
N GLU A 94 2.78 6.87 -7.90
CA GLU A 94 2.63 5.46 -7.54
C GLU A 94 3.57 4.58 -8.36
N TYR A 95 3.96 3.44 -7.78
CA TYR A 95 4.69 2.42 -8.52
C TYR A 95 3.69 1.42 -9.10
N TRP A 96 3.93 0.91 -10.30
CA TRP A 96 3.15 -0.22 -10.83
C TRP A 96 4.00 -1.47 -10.81
N ILE A 97 3.81 -2.30 -9.78
CA ILE A 97 4.55 -3.56 -9.60
C ILE A 97 3.66 -4.69 -10.09
N PRO A 98 4.10 -5.57 -11.00
CA PRO A 98 3.34 -6.73 -11.41
C PRO A 98 2.92 -7.59 -10.21
N ALA A 99 1.71 -8.15 -10.24
CA ALA A 99 1.23 -9.02 -9.17
C ALA A 99 2.11 -10.27 -8.98
N GLU A 100 2.77 -10.74 -10.04
CA GLU A 100 3.77 -11.82 -10.01
C GLU A 100 5.04 -11.44 -9.22
N ASP A 101 5.44 -10.17 -9.27
CA ASP A 101 6.63 -9.64 -8.57
C ASP A 101 6.33 -9.28 -7.11
N LEU A 102 5.09 -9.44 -6.64
CA LEU A 102 4.71 -9.08 -5.28
C LEU A 102 5.43 -9.91 -4.20
N ASP A 103 5.70 -11.18 -4.48
CA ASP A 103 6.47 -12.04 -3.57
C ASP A 103 7.90 -11.50 -3.39
N GLU A 104 8.53 -11.10 -4.49
CA GLU A 104 9.86 -10.48 -4.49
C GLU A 104 9.81 -9.10 -3.81
N PHE A 105 8.78 -8.29 -4.08
CA PHE A 105 8.58 -7.01 -3.43
C PHE A 105 8.49 -7.16 -1.91
N ASN A 106 7.72 -8.14 -1.42
CA ASN A 106 7.58 -8.40 0.01
C ASN A 106 8.93 -8.75 0.67
N LYS A 107 9.83 -9.46 -0.02
CA LYS A 107 11.19 -9.75 0.48
C LYS A 107 12.08 -8.51 0.55
N ASN A 108 11.77 -7.48 -0.24
CA ASN A 108 12.51 -6.21 -0.27
C ASN A 108 11.95 -5.17 0.70
N ILE A 109 10.86 -5.47 1.43
CA ILE A 109 10.37 -4.63 2.52
C ILE A 109 11.39 -4.69 3.66
N VAL A 110 11.82 -3.51 4.09
CA VAL A 110 12.75 -3.33 5.22
C VAL A 110 11.91 -3.02 6.46
N GLY A 111 12.07 -3.84 7.50
CA GLY A 111 11.33 -3.68 8.74
C GLY A 111 9.91 -4.26 8.69
N LYS A 112 8.92 -3.48 9.12
CA LYS A 112 7.52 -3.90 9.18
C LYS A 112 6.61 -2.87 8.53
N ILE A 113 5.46 -3.34 8.09
CA ILE A 113 4.36 -2.52 7.63
C ILE A 113 3.66 -1.90 8.85
N GLU A 114 3.70 -0.58 8.97
CA GLU A 114 3.11 0.16 10.08
C GLU A 114 1.78 0.76 9.67
N VAL A 115 0.75 0.64 10.52
CA VAL A 115 -0.51 1.38 10.33
C VAL A 115 -0.35 2.75 10.97
N ILE A 116 -0.40 3.82 10.16
CA ILE A 116 -0.22 5.19 10.63
C ILE A 116 -1.54 5.94 10.81
N SER A 117 -2.57 5.57 10.07
CA SER A 117 -3.91 6.19 10.15
C SER A 117 -5.01 5.16 9.94
N THR A 118 -6.16 5.38 10.56
CA THR A 118 -7.36 4.53 10.44
C THR A 118 -8.60 5.41 10.25
N TYR A 119 -9.43 5.05 9.28
CA TYR A 119 -10.66 5.74 8.91
C TYR A 119 -11.82 4.75 8.88
N VAL A 120 -12.83 4.97 9.70
CA VAL A 120 -14.02 4.11 9.78
C VAL A 120 -15.18 4.84 9.13
N GLY A 121 -15.76 4.25 8.09
CA GLY A 121 -16.96 4.76 7.44
C GLY A 121 -18.19 4.63 8.30
N GLU A 122 -19.20 5.48 8.06
CA GLU A 122 -20.46 5.45 8.81
C GLU A 122 -21.20 4.12 8.68
N LYS A 123 -21.06 3.44 7.54
CA LYS A 123 -21.66 2.13 7.27
C LYS A 123 -20.96 0.96 7.97
N ALA A 124 -19.72 1.11 8.42
CA ALA A 124 -19.02 0.08 9.18
C ALA A 124 -19.60 -0.13 10.59
N LYS A 125 -20.42 0.83 11.08
CA LYS A 125 -21.00 0.83 12.43
C LYS A 125 -22.43 0.27 12.49
N GLN A 126 -22.99 -0.22 11.39
CA GLN A 126 -24.35 -0.77 11.32
C GLN A 126 -24.38 -2.29 11.42
#